data_AF-S7VP05-F1
#
_entry.id   AF-S7VP05-F1
#
_cell.length_a   1.000
_cell.length_b   1.000
_cell.length_c   1.000
_cell.angle_alpha   90.00
_cell.angle_beta   90.00
_cell.angle_gamma   90.00
#
_symmetry.space_group_name_H-M   'P 1'
#
loop_
_entity.id
_entity.type
_entity.pdbx_description
1 polymer ?
#
loop_
_entity_poly.entity_id
_entity_poly.type
_entity_poly.pdbx_seq_one_letter_code
_entity_poly.pdbx_strand_id
1 'polypeptide(L)' 'MGAGILDVKPIIGGVWPVTSWLEAFEKMHHGEVIKSVLKPV' A
#
# COMPACT_ATOMS: atom_id res chain seq x y z
N MET A 1 -0.37 10.42 19.17
CA MET A 1 -0.47 10.81 17.75
C MET A 1 0.92 11.02 17.21
N GLY A 2 1.25 10.53 16.01
CA GLY A 2 2.56 10.80 15.41
C GLY A 2 2.69 12.28 15.04
N ALA A 3 3.88 12.85 15.19
CA ALA A 3 4.14 14.28 14.97
C ALA A 3 4.07 14.73 13.50
N GLY A 4 3.68 13.87 12.55
CA GLY A 4 3.54 14.19 11.12
C GLY A 4 4.85 14.47 10.39
N ILE A 5 6.01 14.24 11.02
CA ILE A 5 7.35 14.52 10.48
C ILE A 5 7.66 13.63 9.25
N LEU A 6 7.05 12.45 9.17
CA LEU A 6 7.15 11.55 8.02
C LEU A 6 5.79 11.44 7.33
N ASP A 7 5.66 12.04 6.15
CA ASP A 7 4.52 11.80 5.27
C ASP A 7 4.77 10.58 4.40
N VAL A 8 4.05 9.49 4.67
CA VAL A 8 4.14 8.24 3.91
C VAL A 8 3.20 8.22 2.71
N LYS A 9 2.27 9.18 2.58
CA LYS A 9 1.31 9.21 1.46
C LYS A 9 1.98 9.15 0.08
N PRO A 10 3.11 9.84 -0.18
CA PRO A 10 3.75 9.84 -1.50
C PRO A 10 4.28 8.46 -1.94
N ILE A 11 4.56 7.56 -0.99
CA ILE A 11 5.10 6.23 -1.30
C ILE A 11 4.02 5.13 -1.35
N ILE A 12 2.76 5.47 -1.05
CA ILE A 12 1.64 4.53 -1.19
C ILE A 12 1.28 4.41 -2.67
N GLY A 13 1.62 3.27 -3.27
CA GLY A 13 1.33 2.95 -4.67
C GLY A 13 -0.06 2.35 -4.90
N GLY A 14 -0.85 2.11 -3.86
CA GLY A 14 -2.24 1.69 -4.01
C GLY A 14 -2.96 1.37 -2.70
N VAL A 15 -4.28 1.49 -2.74
CA VAL A 15 -5.19 1.03 -1.68
C VAL A 15 -6.11 -0.02 -2.27
N TRP A 16 -6.12 -1.20 -1.68
CA TRP A 16 -6.72 -2.39 -2.25
C TRP A 16 -7.75 -3.00 -1.29
N PRO A 17 -8.84 -3.61 -1.79
CA PRO A 17 -9.66 -4.50 -0.97
C PRO A 17 -8.81 -5.66 -0.44
N VAL A 18 -9.10 -6.13 0.77
CA VAL A 18 -8.39 -7.26 1.39
C VAL A 18 -8.53 -8.55 0.57
N THR A 19 -9.62 -8.68 -0.18
CA THR A 19 -9.84 -9.79 -1.12
C THR A 19 -8.88 -9.79 -2.31
N SER A 20 -8.27 -8.64 -2.63
CA SER A 20 -7.29 -8.48 -3.72
C SER A 20 -5.84 -8.46 -3.21
N TRP A 21 -5.57 -9.03 -2.02
CA TRP A 21 -4.24 -8.97 -1.40
C TRP A 21 -3.12 -9.56 -2.26
N LEU A 22 -3.41 -10.60 -3.04
CA LEU A 22 -2.41 -11.28 -3.86
C LEU A 22 -1.91 -10.39 -4.99
N GLU A 23 -2.82 -9.71 -5.70
CA GLU A 23 -2.45 -8.74 -6.75
C GLU A 23 -1.60 -7.61 -6.16
N ALA A 24 -2.02 -7.05 -5.02
CA ALA A 24 -1.28 -6.00 -4.33
C ALA A 24 0.14 -6.47 -3.95
N PHE A 25 0.29 -7.75 -3.57
CA PHE A 25 1.58 -8.36 -3.23
C PHE A 25 2.46 -8.55 -4.46
N GLU A 26 1.95 -9.15 -5.54
CA GLU A 26 2.71 -9.39 -6.77
C GLU A 26 3.24 -8.08 -7.37
N LYS A 27 2.41 -7.04 -7.39
CA LYS A 27 2.82 -5.70 -7.84
C LYS A 27 3.91 -5.09 -6.96
N MET A 28 3.87 -5.31 -5.65
CA MET A 28 4.96 -4.89 -4.75
C MET A 28 6.23 -5.71 -5.01
N HIS A 29 6.10 -7.03 -5.23
CA HIS A 29 7.23 -7.93 -5.47
C HIS A 29 7.97 -7.62 -6.77
N HIS A 30 7.24 -7.25 -7.82
CA HIS A 30 7.83 -6.84 -9.10
C HIS A 30 8.32 -5.38 -9.12
N GLY A 31 8.12 -4.62 -8.05
CA GLY A 31 8.54 -3.22 -7.97
C GLY A 31 7.65 -2.26 -8.76
N GLU A 32 6.45 -2.67 -9.17
CA GLU A 32 5.46 -1.79 -9.81
C GLU A 32 4.91 -0.77 -8.79
N VAL A 33 4.82 -1.16 -7.52
CA VAL A 33 4.41 -0.28 -6.41
C VAL A 33 5.34 -0.46 -5.21
N ILE A 34 5.63 0.64 -4.50
CA ILE A 34 6.54 0.62 -3.35
C ILE A 34 5.84 0.10 -2.09
N LYS A 35 4.63 0.60 -1.83
CA LYS A 35 3.83 0.23 -0.65
C LYS A 35 2.34 0.18 -0.99
N SER A 36 1.68 -0.88 -0.57
CA SER A 36 0.22 -1.03 -0.67
C SER A 36 -0.45 -0.98 0.70
N VAL A 37 -1.68 -0.48 0.75
CA VAL A 37 -2.57 -0.55 1.91
C VAL A 37 -3.72 -1.48 1.58
N LEU A 38 -3.98 -2.49 2.41
CA LEU A 38 -5.17 -3.32 2.30
C LEU A 38 -6.26 -2.75 3.20
N LYS A 39 -7.49 -2.70 2.69
CA LYS A 39 -8.68 -2.29 3.43
C LYS A 39 -9.67 -3.45 3.53
N PRO A 40 -10.33 -3.63 4.69
CA PRO A 40 -11.49 -4.53 4.78
C PRO A 40 -12.56 -4.18 3.74
N VAL A 41 -13.35 -5.18 3.36
CA VAL A 41 -14.58 -4.99 2.57
C VAL A 41 -15.71 -4.46 3.43
#